data_AF-A0A2J8VJM0-F1
#
_entry.id   AF-A0A2J8VJM0-F1
#
_cell.length_a   1.000
_cell.length_b   1.000
_cell.length_c   1.000
_cell.angle_alpha   90.00
_cell.angle_beta   90.00
_cell.angle_gamma   90.00
#
_symmetry.space_group_name_H-M   'P 1'
#
loop_
_entity.id
_entity.type
_entity.pdbx_description
1 polymer ?
#
loop_
_entity_poly.entity_id
_entity_poly.type
_entity_poly.pdbx_seq_one_letter_code
_entity_poly.pdbx_strand_id
1 'polypeptide(L)'
;IFLDIFQNPYEEPPKLPRSRKQRQDLLNPSFKGLPSDFHTADFRASEEPPCIIAVLCELHDGLLVEAKGIKEHYFKPYISKLFDRKILKGECLLDLSSFTDNSKAVNKEYEEYVLTVGDFDERIFLGADAEEEIGTPRKFTRDTPLGKLTAQANVEYNLQQHFEKKRSFAPSTPLTGRRYLREKEAVITPVASATQSVSRLQSIVAGLKNSPSDQLINIFESCVRNPMENIMKILKGIGETFCQHYTQSTDEQP
;
A
#
# COMPACT_ATOMS: atom_id res chain seq x y z
N ILE A 1 -7.52 0.13 4.04
CA ILE A 1 -7.80 -0.92 3.03
C ILE A 1 -8.66 -2.04 3.60
N PHE A 2 -8.14 -2.95 4.45
CA PHE A 2 -8.91 -4.16 4.82
C PHE A 2 -10.23 -3.86 5.56
N LEU A 3 -10.20 -2.92 6.52
CA LEU A 3 -11.41 -2.46 7.24
C LEU A 3 -12.36 -1.62 6.37
N ASP A 4 -11.88 -1.09 5.24
CA ASP A 4 -12.76 -0.41 4.28
C ASP A 4 -13.59 -1.44 3.50
N ILE A 5 -13.08 -2.67 3.33
CA ILE A 5 -13.71 -3.74 2.54
C ILE A 5 -14.50 -4.71 3.44
N PHE A 6 -13.97 -5.05 4.61
CA PHE A 6 -14.52 -6.06 5.52
C PHE A 6 -14.93 -5.44 6.85
N GLN A 7 -15.94 -6.02 7.49
CA GLN A 7 -16.34 -5.62 8.85
C GLN A 7 -15.25 -5.98 9.86
N ASN A 8 -15.17 -5.22 10.95
CA ASN A 8 -14.25 -5.50 12.05
C ASN A 8 -14.75 -6.73 12.84
N PRO A 9 -14.02 -7.86 12.83
CA PRO A 9 -14.47 -9.07 13.53
C PRO A 9 -14.51 -8.91 15.06
N TYR A 10 -13.83 -7.91 15.62
CA TYR A 10 -13.79 -7.64 17.06
C TYR A 10 -14.93 -6.75 17.56
N GLU A 11 -15.71 -6.16 16.66
CA GLU A 11 -16.88 -5.34 17.02
C GLU A 11 -18.18 -6.14 17.07
N GLU A 12 -18.16 -7.44 16.70
CA GLU A 12 -19.34 -8.29 16.73
C GLU A 12 -19.50 -9.09 18.04
N PRO A 13 -20.72 -9.19 18.59
CA PRO A 13 -21.07 -10.26 19.54
C PRO A 13 -21.05 -11.62 18.83
N PRO A 14 -20.79 -12.74 19.54
CA PRO A 14 -20.66 -14.06 18.94
C PRO A 14 -21.97 -14.48 18.23
N LYS A 15 -21.93 -14.60 16.90
CA LYS A 15 -23.08 -15.02 16.09
C LYS A 15 -23.12 -16.53 15.88
N LEU A 16 -24.35 -17.07 15.90
CA LEU A 16 -24.67 -18.47 15.60
C LEU A 16 -24.15 -18.88 14.21
N PRO A 17 -23.68 -20.13 14.04
CA PRO A 17 -23.19 -20.62 12.75
C PRO A 17 -24.32 -20.62 11.72
N ARG A 18 -24.19 -19.77 10.69
CA ARG A 18 -25.12 -19.68 9.57
C ARG A 18 -24.53 -20.31 8.31
N SER A 19 -25.41 -20.72 7.38
CA SER A 19 -25.03 -21.47 6.18
C SER A 19 -24.04 -20.69 5.29
N ARG A 20 -23.10 -21.42 4.67
CA ARG A 20 -21.99 -20.88 3.86
C ARG A 20 -22.42 -20.04 2.65
N LYS A 21 -23.68 -20.09 2.21
CA LYS A 21 -24.17 -19.45 0.97
C LYS A 21 -24.60 -17.98 1.12
N GLN A 22 -24.60 -17.42 2.33
CA GLN A 22 -25.08 -16.04 2.59
C GLN A 22 -24.15 -15.28 3.55
N ARG A 23 -22.86 -15.16 3.21
CA ARG A 23 -21.89 -14.39 4.01
C ARG A 23 -21.67 -12.96 3.48
N GLN A 24 -22.75 -12.30 3.07
CA GLN A 24 -22.74 -10.86 2.72
C GLN A 24 -22.42 -9.97 3.93
N ASP A 25 -22.61 -10.51 5.14
CA ASP A 25 -22.30 -9.88 6.42
C ASP A 25 -20.80 -9.67 6.66
N LEU A 26 -19.93 -10.33 5.90
CA LEU A 26 -18.48 -10.14 6.04
C LEU A 26 -18.00 -8.81 5.45
N LEU A 27 -18.69 -8.30 4.43
CA LEU A 27 -18.29 -7.07 3.76
C LEU A 27 -18.80 -5.86 4.52
N ASN A 28 -17.99 -4.79 4.52
CA ASN A 28 -18.39 -3.50 5.02
C ASN A 28 -19.49 -2.93 4.10
N PRO A 29 -20.73 -2.72 4.59
CA PRO A 29 -21.83 -2.21 3.77
C PRO A 29 -21.56 -0.82 3.17
N SER A 30 -20.69 -0.04 3.80
CA SER A 30 -20.30 1.29 3.36
C SER A 30 -19.19 1.27 2.30
N PHE A 31 -18.70 0.10 1.90
CA PHE A 31 -17.64 -0.01 0.90
C PHE A 31 -18.13 0.42 -0.48
N LYS A 32 -17.55 1.48 -1.03
CA LYS A 32 -17.91 2.06 -2.33
C LYS A 32 -17.71 1.12 -3.52
N GLY A 33 -16.97 0.03 -3.35
CA GLY A 33 -16.75 -0.97 -4.40
C GLY A 33 -17.82 -2.06 -4.49
N LEU A 34 -18.84 -2.01 -3.63
CA LEU A 34 -19.98 -2.93 -3.71
C LEU A 34 -20.90 -2.56 -4.89
N PRO A 35 -21.48 -3.56 -5.58
CA PRO A 35 -22.55 -3.33 -6.56
C PRO A 35 -23.73 -2.57 -5.94
N SER A 36 -24.39 -1.71 -6.73
CA SER A 36 -25.54 -0.90 -6.26
C SER A 36 -26.73 -1.75 -5.79
N ASP A 37 -26.86 -2.97 -6.31
CA ASP A 37 -27.91 -3.94 -5.97
C ASP A 37 -27.47 -4.94 -4.90
N PHE A 38 -26.28 -4.81 -4.30
CA PHE A 38 -25.70 -5.77 -3.36
C PHE A 38 -26.58 -6.07 -2.14
N HIS A 39 -27.36 -5.09 -1.68
CA HIS A 39 -28.27 -5.24 -0.54
C HIS A 39 -29.68 -5.70 -0.90
N THR A 40 -29.95 -5.96 -2.18
CA THR A 40 -31.27 -6.42 -2.63
C THR A 40 -31.42 -7.93 -2.46
N ALA A 41 -32.63 -8.39 -2.17
CA ALA A 41 -32.92 -9.82 -1.99
C ALA A 41 -32.67 -10.66 -3.26
N ASP A 42 -32.68 -10.00 -4.42
CA ASP A 42 -32.49 -10.61 -5.74
C ASP A 42 -31.04 -10.51 -6.24
N PHE A 43 -30.10 -10.04 -5.40
CA PHE A 43 -28.70 -9.91 -5.78
C PHE A 43 -28.13 -11.22 -6.33
N ARG A 44 -27.60 -11.15 -7.56
CA ARG A 44 -26.93 -12.25 -8.23
C ARG A 44 -25.47 -11.83 -8.42
N ALA A 45 -24.55 -12.59 -7.83
CA ALA A 45 -23.14 -12.39 -8.11
C ALA A 45 -22.88 -12.57 -9.60
N SER A 46 -22.17 -11.62 -10.21
CA SER A 46 -21.66 -11.72 -11.57
C SER A 46 -20.80 -12.97 -11.74
N GLU A 47 -20.83 -13.58 -12.93
CA GLU A 47 -19.97 -14.72 -13.28
C GLU A 47 -18.48 -14.34 -13.21
N GLU A 48 -18.15 -13.10 -13.60
CA GLU A 48 -16.80 -12.55 -13.45
C GLU A 48 -16.72 -11.66 -12.19
N PRO A 49 -15.73 -11.89 -11.30
CA PRO A 49 -15.59 -11.11 -10.08
C PRO A 49 -15.17 -9.66 -10.40
N PRO A 50 -15.76 -8.65 -9.73
CA PRO A 50 -15.46 -7.26 -9.99
C PRO A 50 -14.02 -6.89 -9.56
N CYS A 51 -13.35 -6.08 -10.37
CA CYS A 51 -12.01 -5.58 -10.05
C CYS A 51 -12.09 -4.29 -9.23
N ILE A 52 -11.74 -4.34 -7.95
CA ILE A 52 -11.86 -3.21 -7.01
C ILE A 52 -10.65 -2.27 -6.98
N ILE A 53 -9.62 -2.49 -7.80
CA ILE A 53 -8.37 -1.70 -7.74
C ILE A 53 -8.61 -0.20 -7.92
N ALA A 54 -9.49 0.20 -8.84
CA ALA A 54 -9.79 1.62 -9.06
C ALA A 54 -10.34 2.28 -7.79
N VAL A 55 -11.29 1.62 -7.14
CA VAL A 55 -11.89 2.09 -5.89
C VAL A 55 -10.85 2.20 -4.78
N LEU A 56 -9.95 1.21 -4.66
CA LEU A 56 -8.88 1.25 -3.65
C LEU A 56 -7.88 2.37 -3.92
N CYS A 57 -7.54 2.63 -5.20
CA CYS A 57 -6.70 3.76 -5.56
C CYS A 57 -7.37 5.09 -5.22
N GLU A 58 -8.66 5.27 -5.49
CA GLU A 58 -9.38 6.48 -5.12
C GLU A 58 -9.46 6.70 -3.61
N LEU A 59 -9.64 5.64 -2.81
CA LEU A 59 -9.76 5.74 -1.36
C LEU A 59 -8.42 5.99 -0.64
N HIS A 60 -7.31 5.61 -1.26
CA HIS A 60 -5.98 5.62 -0.64
C HIS A 60 -4.95 6.43 -1.42
N ASP A 61 -5.41 7.39 -2.22
CA ASP A 61 -4.57 8.26 -3.05
C ASP A 61 -3.60 7.48 -3.96
N GLY A 62 -3.97 6.26 -4.34
CA GLY A 62 -3.14 5.35 -5.12
C GLY A 62 -3.09 5.70 -6.61
N LEU A 63 -1.98 5.35 -7.24
CA LEU A 63 -1.75 5.59 -8.67
C LEU A 63 -2.31 4.43 -9.50
N LEU A 64 -3.48 4.62 -10.10
CA LEU A 64 -4.22 3.55 -10.79
C LEU A 64 -3.42 2.85 -11.90
N VAL A 65 -2.67 3.61 -12.70
CA VAL A 65 -1.86 3.04 -13.80
C VAL A 65 -0.76 2.14 -13.24
N GLU A 66 -0.08 2.56 -12.18
CA GLU A 66 0.97 1.78 -11.52
C GLU A 66 0.39 0.53 -10.85
N ALA A 67 -0.71 0.66 -10.12
CA ALA A 67 -1.37 -0.48 -9.48
C ALA A 67 -1.81 -1.54 -10.50
N LYS A 68 -2.32 -1.12 -11.67
CA LYS A 68 -2.64 -2.02 -12.79
C LYS A 68 -1.38 -2.67 -13.36
N GLY A 69 -0.29 -1.91 -13.54
CA GLY A 69 0.99 -2.43 -14.00
C GLY A 69 1.59 -3.49 -13.05
N ILE A 70 1.57 -3.21 -11.73
CA ILE A 70 2.02 -4.15 -10.69
C ILE A 70 1.16 -5.42 -10.71
N LYS A 71 -0.16 -5.27 -10.79
CA LYS A 71 -1.08 -6.42 -10.91
C LYS A 71 -0.71 -7.30 -12.10
N GLU A 72 -0.51 -6.71 -13.28
CA GLU A 72 -0.33 -7.45 -14.52
C GLU A 72 1.06 -8.08 -14.66
N HIS A 73 2.11 -7.33 -14.33
CA HIS A 73 3.49 -7.70 -14.66
C HIS A 73 4.28 -8.30 -13.50
N TYR A 74 3.80 -8.17 -12.25
CA TYR A 74 4.52 -8.66 -11.07
C TYR A 74 3.68 -9.61 -10.24
N PHE A 75 2.49 -9.16 -9.81
CA PHE A 75 1.64 -9.94 -8.93
C PHE A 75 1.09 -11.20 -9.61
N LYS A 76 0.45 -11.06 -10.78
CA LYS A 76 -0.09 -12.20 -11.54
C LYS A 76 1.00 -13.24 -11.87
N PRO A 77 2.15 -12.87 -12.48
CA PRO A 77 3.22 -13.83 -12.76
C PRO A 77 3.75 -14.53 -11.51
N TYR A 78 3.89 -13.80 -10.40
CA TYR A 78 4.34 -14.39 -9.14
C TYR A 78 3.33 -15.41 -8.59
N ILE A 79 2.04 -15.08 -8.58
CA ILE A 79 0.98 -16.01 -8.16
C ILE A 79 0.97 -17.26 -9.06
N SER A 80 1.09 -17.10 -10.38
CA SER A 80 1.21 -18.24 -11.31
C SER A 80 2.40 -19.13 -10.97
N LYS A 81 3.57 -18.55 -10.65
CA LYS A 81 4.76 -19.29 -10.23
C LYS A 81 4.52 -20.11 -8.96
N LEU A 82 3.71 -19.63 -8.02
CA LEU A 82 3.35 -20.40 -6.81
C LEU A 82 2.44 -21.60 -7.13
N PHE A 83 1.54 -21.47 -8.11
CA PHE A 83 0.75 -22.60 -8.62
C PHE A 83 1.60 -23.62 -9.39
N ASP A 84 2.54 -23.15 -10.21
CA ASP A 84 3.47 -24.01 -10.94
C ASP A 84 4.32 -24.84 -9.98
N ARG A 85 4.79 -24.21 -8.89
CA ARG A 85 5.54 -24.86 -7.80
C ARG A 85 4.69 -25.73 -6.87
N LYS A 86 3.37 -25.78 -7.06
CA LYS A 86 2.42 -26.53 -6.21
C LYS A 86 2.38 -26.06 -4.75
N ILE A 87 2.78 -24.81 -4.50
CA ILE A 87 2.61 -24.14 -3.20
C ILE A 87 1.13 -23.77 -3.06
N LEU A 88 0.54 -23.19 -4.10
CA LEU A 88 -0.89 -22.89 -4.17
C LEU A 88 -1.64 -24.00 -4.93
N LYS A 89 -2.87 -24.29 -4.47
CA LYS A 89 -3.82 -25.23 -5.06
C LYS A 89 -5.16 -24.54 -5.31
N GLY A 90 -5.97 -25.11 -6.21
CA GLY A 90 -7.26 -24.56 -6.62
C GLY A 90 -7.15 -23.57 -7.78
N GLU A 91 -8.23 -22.86 -8.04
CA GLU A 91 -8.33 -21.92 -9.18
C GLU A 91 -7.78 -20.52 -8.85
N CYS A 92 -7.79 -20.12 -7.58
CA CYS A 92 -7.29 -18.82 -7.14
C CYS A 92 -6.78 -18.86 -5.69
N LEU A 93 -6.09 -17.79 -5.27
CA LEU A 93 -5.49 -17.67 -3.93
C LEU A 93 -6.50 -17.88 -2.80
N LEU A 94 -7.74 -17.41 -3.00
CA LEU A 94 -8.82 -17.45 -2.00
C LEU A 94 -9.84 -18.57 -2.26
N ASP A 95 -9.44 -19.63 -2.99
CA ASP A 95 -10.32 -20.78 -3.23
C ASP A 95 -10.72 -21.47 -1.91
N LEU A 96 -12.01 -21.58 -1.66
CA LEU A 96 -12.57 -22.07 -0.39
C LEU A 96 -12.12 -23.50 -0.07
N SER A 97 -12.01 -24.37 -1.08
CA SER A 97 -11.56 -25.76 -0.92
C SER A 97 -10.11 -25.87 -0.47
N SER A 98 -9.27 -24.92 -0.90
CA SER A 98 -7.82 -24.99 -0.77
C SER A 98 -7.25 -23.96 0.21
N PHE A 99 -8.07 -23.03 0.71
CA PHE A 99 -7.61 -21.86 1.47
C PHE A 99 -6.76 -22.24 2.70
N THR A 100 -7.21 -23.21 3.51
CA THR A 100 -6.49 -23.61 4.72
C THR A 100 -5.12 -24.21 4.38
N ASP A 101 -5.05 -25.03 3.35
CA ASP A 101 -3.79 -25.65 2.91
C ASP A 101 -2.86 -24.62 2.27
N ASN A 102 -3.40 -23.75 1.40
CA ASN A 102 -2.66 -22.66 0.78
C ASN A 102 -2.09 -21.70 1.83
N SER A 103 -2.88 -21.33 2.84
CA SER A 103 -2.43 -20.47 3.93
C SER A 103 -1.27 -21.10 4.71
N LYS A 104 -1.35 -22.40 5.02
CA LYS A 104 -0.24 -23.12 5.68
C LYS A 104 0.99 -23.19 4.78
N ALA A 105 0.82 -23.49 3.50
CA ALA A 105 1.91 -23.59 2.53
C ALA A 105 2.65 -22.26 2.36
N VAL A 106 1.91 -21.15 2.19
CA VAL A 106 2.48 -19.80 2.10
C VAL A 106 3.22 -19.41 3.38
N ASN A 107 2.64 -19.67 4.55
CA ASN A 107 3.31 -19.40 5.82
C ASN A 107 4.62 -20.19 5.97
N LYS A 108 4.62 -21.45 5.53
CA LYS A 108 5.81 -22.30 5.56
C LYS A 108 6.90 -21.78 4.61
N GLU A 109 6.56 -21.47 3.36
CA GLU A 109 7.50 -20.90 2.38
C GLU A 109 8.12 -19.59 2.87
N TYR A 110 7.31 -18.73 3.48
CA TYR A 110 7.79 -17.48 4.07
C TYR A 110 8.72 -17.73 5.28
N GLU A 111 8.36 -18.66 6.17
CA GLU A 111 9.21 -19.02 7.32
C GLU A 111 10.56 -19.60 6.87
N GLU A 112 10.57 -20.50 5.89
CA GLU A 112 11.80 -21.04 5.31
C GLU A 112 12.65 -19.94 4.67
N TYR A 113 12.03 -18.98 3.97
CA TYR A 113 12.72 -17.82 3.42
C TYR A 113 13.39 -16.99 4.53
N VAL A 114 12.63 -16.54 5.53
CA VAL A 114 13.14 -15.71 6.63
C VAL A 114 14.29 -16.39 7.36
N LEU A 115 14.17 -17.69 7.65
CA LEU A 115 15.25 -18.46 8.29
C LEU A 115 16.48 -18.60 7.39
N THR A 116 16.30 -18.66 6.07
CA THR A 116 17.39 -18.78 5.11
C THR A 116 18.16 -17.47 4.95
N VAL A 117 17.45 -16.34 4.82
CA VAL A 117 18.08 -15.01 4.66
C VAL A 117 18.51 -14.41 6.00
N GLY A 118 17.96 -14.90 7.12
CA GLY A 118 18.25 -14.39 8.46
C GLY A 118 17.64 -13.02 8.74
N ASP A 119 16.52 -12.70 8.08
CA ASP A 119 15.84 -11.42 8.21
C ASP A 119 14.80 -11.44 9.35
N PHE A 120 14.16 -10.32 9.60
CA PHE A 120 13.11 -10.17 10.58
C PHE A 120 11.79 -10.80 10.10
N ASP A 121 11.11 -11.54 10.98
CA ASP A 121 9.78 -12.07 10.70
C ASP A 121 8.72 -10.98 10.85
N GLU A 122 8.29 -10.38 9.73
CA GLU A 122 7.29 -9.31 9.72
C GLU A 122 5.89 -9.76 10.17
N ARG A 123 5.63 -11.07 10.34
CA ARG A 123 4.33 -11.53 10.85
C ARG A 123 4.10 -11.11 12.29
N ILE A 124 5.14 -10.68 13.01
CA ILE A 124 5.00 -10.04 14.33
C ILE A 124 4.05 -8.83 14.29
N PHE A 125 3.96 -8.10 13.15
CA PHE A 125 3.03 -6.99 12.98
C PHE A 125 1.55 -7.42 12.90
N LEU A 126 1.27 -8.72 12.80
CA LEU A 126 -0.08 -9.29 12.83
C LEU A 126 -0.55 -9.62 14.26
N GLY A 127 0.33 -9.54 15.26
CA GLY A 127 -0.01 -9.80 16.66
C GLY A 127 -1.04 -8.79 17.19
N ALA A 128 -1.93 -9.25 18.07
CA ALA A 128 -2.97 -8.41 18.67
C ALA A 128 -2.38 -7.22 19.46
N ASP A 129 -1.23 -7.43 20.09
CA ASP A 129 -0.54 -6.46 20.93
C ASP A 129 0.60 -5.71 20.20
N ALA A 130 0.74 -5.91 18.88
CA ALA A 130 1.78 -5.29 18.06
C ALA A 130 1.72 -3.75 18.03
N GLU A 131 0.58 -3.15 18.38
CA GLU A 131 0.49 -1.71 18.59
C GLU A 131 1.22 -1.28 19.88
N GLU A 132 0.97 -1.98 20.98
CA GLU A 132 1.49 -1.65 22.31
C GLU A 132 2.98 -1.99 22.44
N GLU A 133 3.39 -3.15 21.91
CA GLU A 133 4.74 -3.67 22.11
C GLU A 133 5.79 -3.05 21.17
N ILE A 134 5.43 -2.81 19.91
CA ILE A 134 6.37 -2.37 18.87
C ILE A 134 6.02 -1.02 18.23
N GLY A 135 4.96 -0.35 18.70
CA GLY A 135 4.63 1.01 18.30
C GLY A 135 4.14 1.15 16.87
N THR A 136 3.53 0.09 16.32
CA THR A 136 2.93 0.13 14.97
C THR A 136 1.89 1.27 14.92
N PRO A 137 2.06 2.29 14.05
CA PRO A 137 1.15 3.43 14.02
C PRO A 137 -0.30 2.98 13.86
N ARG A 138 -1.21 3.55 14.67
CA ARG A 138 -2.66 3.30 14.58
C ARG A 138 -3.11 3.23 13.13
N LYS A 139 -3.81 2.15 12.77
CA LYS A 139 -4.66 2.14 11.57
C LYS A 139 -5.72 3.21 11.81
N PHE A 140 -5.55 4.40 11.24
CA PHE A 140 -6.50 5.50 11.40
C PHE A 140 -7.91 5.01 11.05
N THR A 141 -8.73 4.72 12.07
CA THR A 141 -10.17 4.61 11.92
C THR A 141 -10.66 6.02 11.70
N ARG A 142 -11.13 6.31 10.48
CA ARG A 142 -11.55 7.65 10.09
C ARG A 142 -12.78 8.14 10.89
N ASP A 143 -13.45 7.23 11.60
CA ASP A 143 -14.66 7.51 12.38
C ASP A 143 -14.64 6.78 13.74
N THR A 144 -14.04 7.39 14.77
CA THR A 144 -14.42 7.08 16.16
C THR A 144 -15.07 8.33 16.75
N PRO A 145 -16.38 8.31 17.09
CA PRO A 145 -17.02 9.40 17.79
C PRO A 145 -16.36 9.64 19.16
N LEU A 146 -16.25 10.91 19.52
CA LEU A 146 -15.69 11.52 20.75
C LEU A 146 -16.34 11.06 22.08
N GLY A 147 -16.77 9.80 22.22
CA GLY A 147 -17.84 9.43 23.15
C GLY A 147 -17.55 8.45 24.29
N LYS A 148 -16.30 8.05 24.59
CA LYS A 148 -16.03 7.14 25.73
C LYS A 148 -14.75 7.51 26.49
N LEU A 149 -14.80 8.62 27.22
CA LEU A 149 -13.76 9.03 28.19
C LEU A 149 -14.33 8.98 29.60
N THR A 150 -13.74 8.15 30.46
CA THR A 150 -13.50 8.51 31.88
C THR A 150 -12.49 7.57 32.56
N ALA A 151 -12.37 6.30 32.15
CA ALA A 151 -11.41 5.37 32.77
C ALA A 151 -10.04 5.27 32.04
N GLN A 152 -10.00 5.47 30.72
CA GLN A 152 -8.75 5.45 29.93
C GLN A 152 -7.93 6.75 30.02
N ALA A 153 -8.57 7.88 30.36
CA ALA A 153 -7.95 9.19 30.39
C ALA A 153 -6.80 9.30 31.42
N ASN A 154 -6.85 8.57 32.54
CA ASN A 154 -5.78 8.64 33.56
C ASN A 154 -4.54 7.83 33.19
N VAL A 155 -4.71 6.75 32.41
CA VAL A 155 -3.60 5.94 31.88
C VAL A 155 -3.00 6.63 30.66
N GLU A 156 -3.82 7.18 29.76
CA GLU A 156 -3.37 8.04 28.67
C GLU A 156 -2.65 9.29 29.20
N TYR A 157 -3.14 9.97 30.24
CA TYR A 157 -2.46 11.15 30.78
C TYR A 157 -1.08 10.81 31.37
N ASN A 158 -0.95 9.70 32.12
CA ASN A 158 0.33 9.29 32.67
C ASN A 158 1.29 8.75 31.61
N LEU A 159 0.77 8.02 30.61
CA LEU A 159 1.57 7.46 29.52
C LEU A 159 1.98 8.56 28.53
N GLN A 160 1.12 9.54 28.25
CA GLN A 160 1.41 10.70 27.40
C GLN A 160 2.43 11.64 28.03
N GLN A 161 2.40 11.83 29.35
CA GLN A 161 3.50 12.51 30.08
C GLN A 161 4.83 11.75 29.95
N HIS A 162 4.79 10.42 29.84
CA HIS A 162 5.99 9.59 29.68
C HIS A 162 6.50 9.55 28.22
N PHE A 163 5.59 9.56 27.24
CA PHE A 163 5.90 9.62 25.81
C PHE A 163 6.30 11.02 25.34
N GLU A 164 5.74 12.09 25.89
CA GLU A 164 6.23 13.46 25.63
C GLU A 164 7.66 13.65 26.16
N LYS A 165 8.03 12.97 27.25
CA LYS A 165 9.41 12.94 27.75
C LYS A 165 10.35 11.99 26.97
N LYS A 166 9.82 10.98 26.28
CA LYS A 166 10.61 9.93 25.60
C LYS A 166 10.39 9.83 24.08
N ARG A 167 9.75 10.80 23.44
CA ARG A 167 9.55 10.82 21.97
C ARG A 167 10.84 10.98 21.16
N SER A 168 11.99 11.01 21.82
CA SER A 168 13.30 10.85 21.20
C SER A 168 14.05 9.70 21.88
N PHE A 169 14.35 8.64 21.13
CA PHE A 169 15.37 7.65 21.52
C PHE A 169 16.78 8.27 21.65
N ALA A 170 16.96 9.53 21.24
CA ALA A 170 18.16 10.33 21.45
C ALA A 170 17.99 11.30 22.65
N PRO A 171 19.02 11.52 23.49
CA PRO A 171 19.00 12.53 24.54
C PRO A 171 18.66 13.91 23.94
N SER A 172 17.67 14.61 24.52
CA SER A 172 17.37 15.99 24.14
C SER A 172 18.52 16.89 24.59
N THR A 173 19.48 17.13 23.69
CA THR A 173 20.50 18.15 23.92
C THR A 173 19.89 19.53 23.63
N PRO A 174 20.25 20.58 24.40
CA PRO A 174 19.68 21.92 24.28
C PRO A 174 19.74 22.57 22.88
N LEU A 175 20.52 21.99 21.96
CA LEU A 175 20.85 22.54 20.65
C LEU A 175 19.88 22.18 19.51
N THR A 176 18.84 21.36 19.74
CA THR A 176 17.98 20.90 18.61
C THR A 176 16.77 21.79 18.28
N GLY A 177 16.48 22.85 19.05
CA GLY A 177 15.49 23.89 18.66
C GLY A 177 14.07 23.41 18.32
N ARG A 178 13.74 22.14 18.56
CA ARG A 178 12.51 21.48 18.08
C ARG A 178 11.23 22.10 18.62
N ARG A 179 11.29 22.79 19.78
CA ARG A 179 10.16 23.54 20.37
C ARG A 179 9.77 24.79 19.58
N TYR A 180 10.62 25.27 18.67
CA TYR A 180 10.35 26.45 17.83
C TYR A 180 9.89 26.10 16.41
N LEU A 181 9.86 24.81 16.07
CA LEU A 181 9.32 24.35 14.79
C LEU A 181 7.79 24.31 14.90
N ARG A 182 7.09 24.94 13.94
CA ARG A 182 5.63 24.79 13.81
C ARG A 182 5.30 23.30 13.74
N GLU A 183 4.41 22.85 14.61
CA GLU A 183 3.77 21.54 14.50
C GLU A 183 3.16 21.43 13.10
N LYS A 184 3.71 20.53 12.27
CA LYS A 184 3.16 20.30 10.95
C LYS A 184 1.91 19.43 11.14
N GLU A 185 0.74 20.06 11.11
CA GLU A 185 -0.60 19.52 11.40
C GLU A 185 -1.11 18.43 10.44
N ALA A 186 -0.25 17.63 9.83
CA ALA A 186 -0.70 16.43 9.14
C ALA A 186 0.29 15.30 9.42
N VAL A 187 -0.17 14.31 10.19
CA VAL A 187 0.47 12.99 10.28
C VAL A 187 0.28 12.31 8.92
N ILE A 188 1.00 12.78 7.91
CA ILE A 188 1.04 12.16 6.59
C ILE A 188 1.95 10.95 6.73
N THR A 189 1.44 9.76 6.40
CA THR A 189 2.26 8.54 6.42
C THR A 189 3.39 8.67 5.38
N PRO A 190 4.55 8.02 5.59
CA PRO A 190 5.63 8.02 4.60
C PRO A 190 5.14 7.65 3.18
N VAL A 191 4.23 6.67 3.10
CA VAL A 191 3.60 6.23 1.84
C VAL A 191 2.77 7.35 1.20
N ALA A 192 1.92 8.03 1.96
CA ALA A 192 1.11 9.14 1.45
C ALA A 192 1.99 10.31 0.98
N SER A 193 3.07 10.62 1.71
CA SER A 193 4.01 11.68 1.33
C SER A 193 4.75 11.36 0.01
N ALA A 194 5.18 10.11 -0.16
CA ALA A 194 5.81 9.66 -1.40
C ALA A 194 4.82 9.72 -2.57
N THR A 195 3.61 9.18 -2.37
CA THR A 195 2.57 9.12 -3.42
C THR A 195 2.12 10.52 -3.86
N GLN A 196 1.96 11.45 -2.92
CA GLN A 196 1.65 12.85 -3.24
C GLN A 196 2.77 13.50 -4.08
N SER A 197 4.03 13.17 -3.78
CA SER A 197 5.18 13.68 -4.55
C SER A 197 5.14 13.17 -6.00
N VAL A 198 4.79 11.90 -6.21
CA VAL A 198 4.62 11.32 -7.55
C VAL A 198 3.42 11.92 -8.28
N SER A 199 2.27 12.08 -7.60
CA SER A 199 1.08 12.73 -8.16
C SER A 199 1.37 14.16 -8.64
N ARG A 200 2.14 14.92 -7.85
CA ARG A 200 2.61 16.25 -8.24
C ARG A 200 3.50 16.19 -9.48
N LEU A 201 4.43 15.23 -9.57
CA LEU A 201 5.26 15.04 -10.76
C LEU A 201 4.42 14.71 -12.00
N GLN A 202 3.45 13.81 -11.87
CA GLN A 202 2.51 13.46 -12.96
C GLN A 202 1.75 14.68 -13.46
N SER A 203 1.33 15.56 -12.55
CA SER A 203 0.66 16.82 -12.90
C SER A 203 1.58 17.77 -13.68
N ILE A 204 2.87 17.84 -13.32
CA ILE A 204 3.86 18.67 -14.02
C ILE A 204 4.12 18.18 -15.44
N VAL A 205 4.15 16.87 -15.65
CA VAL A 205 4.43 16.27 -16.98
C VAL A 205 3.17 15.99 -17.79
N ALA A 206 1.98 16.27 -17.24
CA ALA A 206 0.71 16.01 -17.91
C ALA A 206 0.60 16.77 -19.23
N GLY A 207 0.29 16.05 -20.31
CA GLY A 207 0.17 16.63 -21.66
C GLY A 207 1.51 16.91 -22.35
N LEU A 208 2.66 16.69 -21.68
CA LEU A 208 3.97 16.78 -22.30
C LEU A 208 4.35 15.44 -22.97
N LYS A 209 5.17 15.53 -24.02
CA LYS A 209 5.69 14.37 -24.75
C LYS A 209 7.13 14.08 -24.36
N ASN A 210 7.60 12.87 -24.64
CA ASN A 210 9.01 12.49 -24.54
C ASN A 210 9.86 12.98 -25.73
N SER A 211 9.39 14.01 -26.44
CA SER A 211 10.04 14.65 -27.58
C SER A 211 10.05 16.16 -27.37
N PRO A 212 10.98 16.92 -28.00
CA PRO A 212 10.95 18.37 -27.92
C PRO A 212 9.62 18.92 -28.46
N SER A 213 9.18 20.05 -27.90
CA SER A 213 8.03 20.79 -28.40
C SER A 213 8.36 21.52 -29.70
N ASP A 214 7.34 21.90 -30.48
CA ASP A 214 7.54 22.67 -31.71
C ASP A 214 8.28 23.98 -31.47
N GLN A 215 8.03 24.63 -30.32
CA GLN A 215 8.76 25.83 -29.91
C GLN A 215 10.26 25.56 -29.72
N LEU A 216 10.60 24.43 -29.09
CA LEU A 216 12.00 24.06 -28.86
C LEU A 216 12.68 23.65 -30.16
N ILE A 217 11.96 22.98 -31.07
CA ILE A 217 12.44 22.64 -32.41
C ILE A 217 12.79 23.91 -33.19
N ASN A 218 11.91 24.91 -33.20
CA ASN A 218 12.18 26.20 -33.87
C ASN A 218 13.44 26.89 -33.31
N ILE A 219 13.69 26.81 -32.00
CA ILE A 219 14.92 27.31 -31.38
C ILE A 219 16.14 26.54 -31.87
N PHE A 220 16.06 25.21 -31.95
CA PHE A 220 17.14 24.37 -32.46
C PHE A 220 17.48 24.69 -33.92
N GLU A 221 16.47 24.90 -34.77
CA GLU A 221 16.64 25.24 -36.18
C GLU A 221 17.22 26.65 -36.38
N SER A 222 16.98 27.58 -35.45
CA SER A 222 17.58 28.91 -35.48
C SER A 222 19.08 28.94 -35.14
N CYS A 223 19.63 27.84 -34.61
CA CYS A 223 21.04 27.74 -34.25
C CYS A 223 21.92 27.53 -35.48
N VAL A 224 23.10 28.17 -35.52
CA VAL A 224 24.11 27.99 -36.60
C VAL A 224 24.44 26.51 -36.84
N ARG A 225 24.42 25.70 -35.77
CA ARG A 225 24.47 24.23 -35.83
C ARG A 225 23.27 23.71 -35.05
N ASN A 226 22.37 23.00 -35.72
CA ASN A 226 21.19 22.43 -35.08
C ASN A 226 21.61 21.34 -34.06
N PRO A 227 21.30 21.48 -32.75
CA PRO A 227 21.74 20.55 -31.72
C PRO A 227 20.86 19.29 -31.59
N MET A 228 19.75 19.20 -32.33
CA MET A 228 18.70 18.18 -32.15
C MET A 228 19.25 16.75 -32.13
N GLU A 229 20.01 16.35 -33.15
CA GLU A 229 20.55 14.98 -33.25
C GLU A 229 21.49 14.65 -32.09
N ASN A 230 22.34 15.61 -31.69
CA ASN A 230 23.29 15.41 -30.59
C ASN A 230 22.56 15.24 -29.26
N ILE A 231 21.54 16.07 -28.99
CA ILE A 231 20.72 15.95 -27.77
C ILE A 231 20.03 14.58 -27.73
N MET A 232 19.41 14.16 -28.84
CA MET A 232 18.74 12.86 -28.91
C MET A 232 19.72 11.70 -28.72
N LYS A 233 20.92 11.78 -29.30
CA LYS A 233 21.98 10.78 -29.11
C LYS A 233 22.44 10.70 -27.66
N ILE A 234 22.62 11.84 -26.98
CA ILE A 234 23.00 11.89 -25.57
C ILE A 234 21.90 11.30 -24.69
N LEU A 235 20.65 11.73 -24.88
CA LEU A 235 19.51 11.21 -24.10
C LEU A 235 19.34 9.69 -24.27
N LYS A 236 19.51 9.19 -25.49
CA LYS A 236 19.48 7.76 -25.76
C LYS A 236 20.61 7.03 -25.03
N GLY A 237 21.85 7.52 -25.12
CA GLY A 237 22.99 6.90 -24.43
C GLY A 237 22.81 6.88 -22.91
N ILE A 238 22.35 7.99 -22.33
CA ILE A 238 22.04 8.08 -20.89
C ILE A 238 20.91 7.10 -20.53
N GLY A 239 19.84 7.06 -21.33
CA GLY A 239 18.70 6.16 -21.10
C GLY A 239 19.09 4.68 -21.13
N GLU A 240 19.91 4.28 -22.11
CA GLU A 240 20.44 2.91 -22.20
C GLU A 240 21.31 2.56 -20.99
N THR A 241 22.20 3.49 -20.59
CA THR A 241 23.08 3.31 -19.43
C THR A 241 22.25 3.21 -18.13
N PHE A 242 21.24 4.07 -17.98
CA PHE A 242 20.34 4.06 -16.83
C PHE A 242 19.59 2.73 -16.73
N CYS A 243 18.96 2.27 -17.82
CA CYS A 243 18.21 1.01 -17.82
C CYS A 243 19.10 -0.19 -17.48
N GLN A 244 20.33 -0.24 -18.02
CA GLN A 244 21.28 -1.31 -17.72
C GLN A 244 21.58 -1.37 -16.22
N HIS A 245 21.91 -0.25 -15.58
CA HIS A 245 22.25 -0.24 -14.16
C HIS A 245 21.02 -0.38 -13.25
N TYR A 246 19.89 0.23 -13.61
CA TYR A 246 18.69 0.20 -12.79
C TYR A 246 18.04 -1.19 -12.71
N THR A 247 18.23 -2.03 -13.73
CA THR A 247 17.68 -3.39 -13.79
C THR A 247 18.66 -4.48 -13.37
N GLN A 248 19.93 -4.13 -13.13
CA GLN A 248 20.92 -5.07 -12.61
C GLN A 248 20.58 -5.41 -11.16
N SER A 249 20.49 -6.71 -10.87
CA SER A 249 20.46 -7.21 -9.49
C SER A 249 21.83 -6.99 -8.87
N THR A 250 21.95 -6.01 -7.98
CA THR A 250 23.16 -5.83 -7.16
C THR A 250 23.05 -6.70 -5.92
N ASP A 251 24.14 -7.36 -5.51
CA ASP A 251 24.22 -8.20 -4.32
C ASP A 251 23.85 -7.47 -2.99
N GLU A 252 23.64 -6.14 -3.04
CA GLU A 252 23.21 -5.30 -1.91
C GLU A 252 21.69 -5.03 -1.85
N GLN A 253 20.88 -5.62 -2.73
CA GLN A 253 19.43 -5.60 -2.56
C GLN A 253 18.97 -6.85 -1.78
N PRO A 254 18.29 -6.69 -0.63
CA PRO A 254 17.60 -7.80 0.02
C PRO A 254 16.49 -8.38 -0.87
#